data_AF-L1K2J7-F1
#
_entry.id   AF-L1K2J7-F1
#
_cell.length_a   1.000
_cell.length_b   1.000
_cell.length_c   1.000
_cell.angle_alpha   90.00
_cell.angle_beta   90.00
_cell.angle_gamma   90.00
#
_symmetry.space_group_name_H-M   'P 1'
#
loop_
_entity.id
_entity.type
_entity.pdbx_description
1 polymer ?
#
loop_
_entity_poly.entity_id
_entity_poly.type
_entity_poly.pdbx_seq_one_letter_code
_entity_poly.pdbx_strand_id
1 'polypeptide(L)' 'SEPFKKPVTKREAPDYHAIIKKPICLNDVKKKLDKNEYEGNVREFMSDMALIFINAMQYN' A
#
# COMPACT_ATOMS: atom_id res chain seq x y z
N SER A 1 -4.51 -7.37 -10.75
CA SER A 1 -3.55 -6.89 -9.73
C SER A 1 -2.73 -5.69 -10.19
N GLU A 2 -2.76 -5.32 -11.47
CA GLU A 2 -2.07 -4.14 -12.03
C GLU A 2 -2.15 -2.84 -11.21
N PRO A 3 -3.35 -2.38 -10.74
CA PRO A 3 -3.47 -1.08 -10.06
C PRO A 3 -2.83 -1.04 -8.67
N PHE A 4 -2.52 -2.19 -8.07
CA PHE A 4 -1.95 -2.27 -6.72
C PHE A 4 -0.42 -2.40 -6.72
N LYS A 5 0.21 -2.52 -7.91
CA LYS A 5 1.65 -2.75 -8.02
C LYS A 5 2.48 -1.52 -7.67
N LYS A 6 2.04 -0.33 -8.09
CA LYS A 6 2.80 0.93 -7.99
C LYS A 6 2.04 1.94 -7.11
N PRO A 7 2.74 2.94 -6.54
CA PRO A 7 2.09 4.01 -5.80
C PRO A 7 1.16 4.80 -6.73
N VAL A 8 -0.02 5.17 -6.22
CA VAL A 8 -0.97 6.02 -6.94
C VAL A 8 -0.39 7.42 -7.11
N THR A 9 -0.31 7.88 -8.34
CA THR A 9 0.19 9.21 -8.68
C THR A 9 -0.94 10.23 -8.70
N LYS A 10 -0.62 11.51 -8.47
CA LYS A 10 -1.59 12.61 -8.60
C LYS A 10 -2.19 12.72 -10.01
N ARG A 11 -1.54 12.16 -11.04
CA ARG A 11 -2.08 12.13 -12.40
C ARG A 11 -3.22 11.13 -12.55
N GLU A 12 -3.09 9.99 -11.86
CA GLU A 12 -4.13 8.95 -11.83
C GLU A 12 -5.29 9.35 -10.92
N ALA A 13 -4.99 10.00 -9.81
CA ALA A 13 -5.96 10.39 -8.79
C ALA A 13 -5.48 11.67 -8.06
N PRO A 14 -5.96 12.86 -8.47
CA PRO A 14 -5.45 14.16 -7.98
C PRO A 14 -5.57 14.39 -6.47
N ASP A 15 -6.64 13.87 -5.87
CA ASP A 15 -7.01 14.01 -4.46
C ASP A 15 -6.66 12.78 -3.61
N TYR A 16 -6.07 11.75 -4.19
CA TYR A 16 -5.76 10.49 -3.51
C TYR A 16 -5.00 10.67 -2.20
N HIS A 17 -3.93 11.45 -2.24
CA HIS A 17 -3.07 11.70 -1.07
C HIS A 17 -3.71 12.65 -0.03
N ALA A 18 -4.82 13.30 -0.37
CA ALA A 18 -5.62 14.07 0.58
C ALA A 18 -6.63 13.18 1.32
N ILE A 19 -7.14 12.14 0.67
CA ILE A 19 -8.13 11.20 1.23
C ILE A 19 -7.43 10.04 1.96
N ILE A 20 -6.42 9.44 1.34
CA ILE A 20 -5.71 8.28 1.84
C ILE A 20 -4.49 8.72 2.66
N LYS A 21 -4.56 8.49 3.98
CA LYS A 21 -3.55 8.94 4.95
C LYS A 21 -2.27 8.11 4.96
N LYS A 22 -2.36 6.82 4.59
CA LYS A 22 -1.24 5.88 4.56
C LYS A 22 -1.20 5.17 3.21
N PRO A 23 -0.76 5.84 2.14
CA PRO A 23 -0.64 5.23 0.83
C PRO A 23 0.37 4.08 0.88
N ILE A 24 0.03 2.93 0.30
CA ILE A 24 0.89 1.75 0.22
C ILE A 24 0.55 0.95 -1.04
N CYS A 25 1.56 0.31 -1.64
CA CYS A 25 1.38 -0.58 -2.78
C CYS A 25 2.22 -1.86 -2.63
N LEU A 26 2.00 -2.85 -3.51
CA LEU A 26 2.70 -4.14 -3.46
C LEU A 26 4.22 -4.00 -3.63
N ASN A 27 4.70 -3.02 -4.40
CA ASN A 27 6.14 -2.77 -4.51
C ASN A 27 6.73 -2.26 -3.19
N ASP A 28 5.97 -1.51 -2.39
CA ASP A 28 6.46 -1.03 -1.10
C ASP A 28 6.50 -2.18 -0.09
N VAL A 29 5.45 -3.02 -0.06
CA VAL A 29 5.44 -4.27 0.74
C VAL A 29 6.62 -5.17 0.34
N LYS A 30 6.87 -5.34 -0.96
CA LYS A 30 8.01 -6.11 -1.45
C LYS A 30 9.35 -5.52 -0.98
N LYS A 31 9.53 -4.20 -1.05
CA LYS A 31 10.75 -3.54 -0.55
C LYS A 31 10.95 -3.76 0.94
N LYS A 32 9.88 -3.65 1.75
CA LYS A 32 9.93 -3.91 3.19
C LYS A 32 10.33 -5.36 3.48
N LEU A 33 9.79 -6.31 2.72
CA LEU A 33 10.15 -7.72 2.81
C LEU A 33 11.62 -7.97 2.43
N ASP A 34 12.07 -7.42 1.29
CA ASP A 34 13.44 -7.57 0.80
C ASP A 34 14.49 -6.94 1.77
N LYS A 35 14.05 -6.03 2.65
CA LYS A 35 14.84 -5.40 3.72
C LYS A 35 14.70 -6.07 5.09
N ASN A 36 13.99 -7.19 5.19
CA ASN A 36 13.65 -7.87 6.45
C ASN A 36 12.90 -6.99 7.47
N GLU A 37 12.18 -5.94 7.02
CA GLU A 37 11.42 -5.05 7.93
C GLU A 37 10.22 -5.76 8.58
N TYR A 38 9.83 -6.93 8.08
CA TYR A 38 8.78 -7.77 8.67
C TYR A 38 9.31 -8.92 9.53
N GLU A 39 10.63 -9.02 9.74
CA GLU A 39 11.23 -10.10 10.51
C GLU A 39 10.70 -10.11 11.96
N GLY A 40 10.22 -11.26 12.42
CA GLY A 40 9.60 -11.40 13.74
C GLY A 40 8.21 -10.76 13.87
N ASN A 41 7.67 -10.10 12.83
CA ASN A 41 6.38 -9.40 12.89
C ASN A 41 5.48 -9.64 11.66
N VAL A 42 5.04 -10.90 11.48
CA VAL A 42 4.13 -11.32 10.39
C VAL A 42 2.81 -10.52 10.38
N ARG A 43 2.35 -10.04 11.55
CA ARG A 43 1.13 -9.24 11.66
C ARG A 43 1.24 -7.91 10.92
N GLU A 44 2.43 -7.32 10.89
CA GLU A 44 2.67 -6.07 10.16
C GLU A 44 2.58 -6.30 8.65
N PHE A 45 3.16 -7.38 8.13
CA PHE A 45 3.01 -7.78 6.73
C PHE A 45 1.53 -7.96 6.34
N MET A 46 0.76 -8.67 7.17
CA MET A 46 -0.67 -8.86 6.93
C MET A 46 -1.45 -7.54 6.97
N SER A 47 -1.07 -6.64 7.88
CA SER A 47 -1.70 -5.32 8.02
C SER A 47 -1.43 -4.45 6.79
N ASP A 48 -0.19 -4.43 6.29
CA ASP A 48 0.17 -3.69 5.09
C ASP A 48 -0.53 -4.26 3.84
N MET A 49 -0.63 -5.59 3.73
CA MET A 49 -1.39 -6.23 2.67
C MET A 49 -2.88 -5.86 2.72
N ALA A 50 -3.50 -5.90 3.91
CA ALA A 50 -4.89 -5.48 4.08
C ALA A 50 -5.09 -4.00 3.78
N LEU A 51 -4.13 -3.15 4.16
CA LEU A 51 -4.20 -1.70 3.95
C LEU A 51 -4.25 -1.32 2.46
N ILE A 52 -3.60 -2.08 1.57
CA ILE A 52 -3.72 -1.90 0.12
C ILE A 52 -5.19 -1.99 -0.32
N PHE A 53 -5.92 -3.00 0.18
CA PHE A 53 -7.33 -3.20 -0.16
C PHE A 53 -8.23 -2.17 0.52
N ILE A 54 -7.97 -1.84 1.79
CA ILE A 54 -8.73 -0.83 2.53
C ILE A 54 -8.62 0.54 1.85
N ASN A 55 -7.41 0.95 1.45
CA ASN A 55 -7.22 2.21 0.74
C ASN A 55 -7.94 2.22 -0.61
N ALA A 56 -7.98 1.07 -1.31
CA ALA A 56 -8.73 0.94 -2.54
C ALA A 56 -10.24 1.05 -2.32
N MET A 57 -10.78 0.42 -1.27
CA MET A 57 -12.20 0.53 -0.91
C MET A 57 -12.59 1.90 -0.38
N GLN A 58 -11.66 2.62 0.25
CA GLN A 58 -11.92 3.96 0.78
C GLN A 58 -11.94 5.02 -0.32
N TYR A 59 -11.15 4.85 -1.38
CA TYR A 59 -11.04 5.81 -2.46
C TYR A 59 -12.05 5.58 -3.61
N ASN A 60 -12.38 4.32 -3.91
CA ASN A 60 -13.36 3.97 -4.95
C ASN A 60 -14.79 3.99 -4.41
#